data_AF-A0A6B1GHE7-F1
#
_entry.id   AF-A0A6B1GHE7-F1
#
_cell.length_a   1.000
_cell.length_b   1.000
_cell.length_c   1.000
_cell.angle_alpha   90.00
_cell.angle_beta   90.00
_cell.angle_gamma   90.00
#
_symmetry.space_group_name_H-M   'P 1'
#
loop_
_entity.id
_entity.type
_entity.pdbx_description
1 polymer ?
#
loop_
_entity_poly.entity_id
_entity_poly.type
_entity_poly.pdbx_seq_one_letter_code
_entity_poly.pdbx_strand_id
1 'polypeptide(L)'
;ADSDCQDTRQEVLVAESQAAVSYATGRECRVESGSWTGPYTGTTFTDPGALDIDHMVPLANAHRSGGWAWDSARKAQFANDLGYENHLIAVQNSANRSKGSRGPDEWKPPNPDYWCEYAVDWIVIKSNWNLTATDEEAAALQVMLDTCPTPPTLTIRRVSPATPTPAATATAAPQPTATARPEAFHCHCRRVINDRTRCDQRYTTQGGPGFCHTGETHGSFNTWPSPH
;
A
#
# COMPACT_ATOMS: atom_id res chain seq x y z
N ALA A 1 -15.96 -2.01 4.05
CA ALA A 1 -16.61 -3.30 4.30
C ALA A 1 -17.87 -3.05 5.12
N ASP A 2 -18.96 -2.79 4.42
CA ASP A 2 -20.28 -2.45 4.93
C ASP A 2 -21.09 -3.69 5.40
N SER A 3 -20.40 -4.81 5.65
CA SER A 3 -20.97 -6.11 6.06
C SER A 3 -21.66 -6.91 4.95
N ASP A 4 -21.36 -6.60 3.68
CA ASP A 4 -21.55 -7.56 2.59
C ASP A 4 -20.36 -8.56 2.50
N CYS A 5 -20.31 -9.34 1.41
CA CYS A 5 -19.22 -10.29 1.16
C CYS A 5 -18.03 -9.70 0.38
N GLN A 6 -18.04 -8.40 0.08
CA GLN A 6 -16.96 -7.72 -0.63
C GLN A 6 -15.88 -7.27 0.37
N ASP A 7 -14.63 -7.63 0.06
CA ASP A 7 -13.49 -7.02 0.73
C ASP A 7 -13.18 -5.66 0.11
N THR A 8 -12.32 -4.88 0.78
CA THR A 8 -11.89 -3.55 0.32
C THR A 8 -11.41 -3.55 -1.14
N ARG A 9 -10.87 -4.67 -1.64
CA ARG A 9 -10.45 -4.75 -3.03
C ARG A 9 -11.62 -4.76 -3.99
N GLN A 10 -12.67 -5.54 -3.70
CA GLN A 10 -13.84 -5.56 -4.57
C GLN A 10 -14.53 -4.19 -4.59
N GLU A 11 -14.61 -3.53 -3.45
CA GLU A 11 -15.17 -2.17 -3.32
C GLU A 11 -14.49 -1.17 -4.25
N VAL A 12 -13.14 -1.14 -4.25
CA VAL A 12 -12.36 -0.26 -5.15
C VAL A 12 -12.56 -0.65 -6.61
N LEU A 13 -12.57 -1.95 -6.94
CA LEU A 13 -12.82 -2.41 -8.31
C LEU A 13 -14.21 -1.99 -8.82
N VAL A 14 -15.24 -2.06 -7.97
CA VAL A 14 -16.58 -1.61 -8.33
C VAL A 14 -16.61 -0.10 -8.52
N ALA A 15 -16.02 0.65 -7.57
CA ALA A 15 -16.04 2.11 -7.58
C ALA A 15 -15.32 2.72 -8.78
N GLU A 16 -14.15 2.19 -9.15
CA GLU A 16 -13.30 2.77 -10.19
C GLU A 16 -13.59 2.27 -11.60
N SER A 17 -14.48 1.29 -11.76
CA SER A 17 -14.81 0.78 -13.09
C SER A 17 -15.60 1.82 -13.89
N GLN A 18 -15.06 2.21 -15.05
CA GLN A 18 -15.69 3.11 -16.02
C GLN A 18 -16.86 2.46 -16.78
N ALA A 19 -17.00 1.15 -16.67
CA ALA A 19 -18.09 0.37 -17.23
C ALA A 19 -18.78 -0.45 -16.13
N ALA A 20 -20.01 -0.90 -16.38
CA ALA A 20 -20.70 -1.80 -15.47
C ALA A 20 -19.86 -3.07 -15.24
N VAL A 21 -19.61 -3.40 -13.97
CA VAL A 21 -18.91 -4.64 -13.62
C VAL A 21 -19.81 -5.85 -13.81
N SER A 22 -19.19 -7.00 -14.04
CA SER A 22 -19.84 -8.30 -13.90
C SER A 22 -19.27 -9.05 -12.70
N TYR A 23 -20.05 -9.97 -12.15
CA TYR A 23 -19.67 -10.75 -10.98
C TYR A 23 -19.61 -12.24 -11.32
N ALA A 24 -18.62 -12.93 -10.75
CA ALA A 24 -18.41 -14.36 -10.96
C ALA A 24 -19.60 -15.22 -10.49
N THR A 25 -20.43 -14.68 -9.60
CA THR A 25 -21.65 -15.32 -9.10
C THR A 25 -22.70 -14.26 -8.86
N GLY A 26 -23.98 -14.63 -8.85
CA GLY A 26 -25.08 -13.72 -8.50
C GLY A 26 -25.10 -13.24 -7.04
N ARG A 27 -24.11 -13.59 -6.20
CA ARG A 27 -23.92 -13.01 -4.87
C ARG A 27 -23.10 -11.72 -4.88
N GLU A 28 -22.56 -11.33 -6.04
CA GLU A 28 -21.84 -10.06 -6.23
C GLU A 28 -20.57 -9.89 -5.37
N CYS A 29 -20.05 -10.96 -4.78
CA CYS A 29 -18.86 -10.90 -3.91
C CYS A 29 -17.52 -10.78 -4.65
N ARG A 30 -17.49 -11.00 -5.97
CA ARG A 30 -16.24 -11.07 -6.74
C ARG A 30 -16.45 -10.53 -8.14
N VAL A 31 -15.83 -9.39 -8.42
CA VAL A 31 -15.77 -8.80 -9.76
C VAL A 31 -15.04 -9.77 -10.70
N GLU A 32 -15.66 -10.04 -11.85
CA GLU A 32 -15.14 -10.90 -12.91
C GLU A 32 -14.69 -10.09 -14.13
N SER A 33 -15.36 -8.98 -14.43
CA SER A 33 -14.94 -8.05 -15.48
C SER A 33 -15.45 -6.63 -15.22
N GLY A 34 -14.84 -5.66 -15.90
CA GLY A 34 -15.16 -4.24 -15.84
C GLY A 34 -14.28 -3.47 -16.83
N SER A 35 -14.07 -2.18 -16.58
CA SER A 35 -13.14 -1.35 -17.37
C SER A 35 -12.44 -0.35 -16.47
N TRP A 36 -11.12 -0.49 -16.30
CA TRP A 36 -10.32 0.38 -15.43
C TRP A 36 -9.17 1.00 -16.21
N THR A 37 -8.96 2.30 -16.08
CA THR A 37 -7.74 2.95 -16.57
C THR A 37 -6.73 3.02 -15.42
N GLY A 38 -5.67 2.21 -15.48
CA GLY A 38 -4.64 2.19 -14.44
C GLY A 38 -3.85 3.51 -14.45
N PRO A 39 -3.94 4.36 -13.42
CA PRO A 39 -3.41 5.72 -13.49
C PRO A 39 -1.90 5.78 -13.66
N TYR A 40 -1.17 4.80 -13.10
CA TYR A 40 0.28 4.74 -13.18
C TYR A 40 0.83 4.57 -14.59
N THR A 41 0.06 3.94 -15.50
CA THR A 41 0.51 3.63 -16.86
C THR A 41 -0.40 4.18 -17.94
N GLY A 42 -1.57 4.73 -17.58
CA GLY A 42 -2.59 5.20 -18.52
C GLY A 42 -3.24 4.09 -19.37
N THR A 43 -2.97 2.82 -19.04
CA THR A 43 -3.46 1.67 -19.80
C THR A 43 -4.82 1.23 -19.29
N THR A 44 -5.73 0.87 -20.19
CA THR A 44 -7.05 0.32 -19.83
C THR A 44 -7.01 -1.20 -19.72
N PHE A 45 -7.63 -1.72 -18.65
CA PHE A 45 -7.74 -3.14 -18.33
C PHE A 45 -9.21 -3.54 -18.20
N THR A 46 -9.53 -4.75 -18.63
CA THR A 46 -10.86 -5.35 -18.46
C THR A 46 -10.84 -6.60 -17.57
N ASP A 47 -9.66 -7.18 -17.36
CA ASP A 47 -9.43 -8.29 -16.44
C ASP A 47 -8.99 -7.73 -15.07
N PRO A 48 -9.78 -7.89 -14.00
CA PRO A 48 -9.41 -7.44 -12.67
C PRO A 48 -8.17 -8.17 -12.12
N GLY A 49 -7.77 -9.32 -12.69
CA GLY A 49 -6.53 -10.03 -12.33
C GLY A 49 -5.24 -9.31 -12.78
N ALA A 50 -5.34 -8.37 -13.73
CA ALA A 50 -4.21 -7.53 -14.15
C ALA A 50 -3.95 -6.35 -13.19
N LEU A 51 -4.85 -6.13 -12.23
CA LEU A 51 -4.84 -4.99 -11.31
C LEU A 51 -4.49 -5.44 -9.89
N ASP A 52 -3.73 -4.60 -9.18
CA ASP A 52 -3.60 -4.64 -7.73
C ASP A 52 -4.29 -3.40 -7.14
N ILE A 53 -4.72 -3.48 -5.88
CA ILE A 53 -5.18 -2.31 -5.13
C ILE A 53 -3.98 -1.77 -4.36
N ASP A 54 -3.52 -0.59 -4.75
CA ASP A 54 -2.38 0.06 -4.13
C ASP A 54 -2.82 1.05 -3.06
N HIS A 55 -2.05 1.12 -1.98
CA HIS A 55 -2.11 2.24 -1.05
C HIS A 55 -1.32 3.39 -1.67
N MET A 56 -2.01 4.48 -2.05
CA MET A 56 -1.37 5.67 -2.64
C MET A 56 -0.14 6.08 -1.82
N VAL A 57 -0.29 6.15 -0.49
CA VAL A 57 0.83 6.17 0.48
C VAL A 57 1.04 4.76 1.05
N PRO A 58 2.14 4.04 0.71
CA PRO A 58 2.37 2.67 1.17
C PRO A 58 2.39 2.54 2.69
N LEU A 59 1.87 1.42 3.24
CA LEU A 59 1.80 1.20 4.70
C LEU A 59 3.15 1.39 5.41
N ALA A 60 4.25 0.93 4.80
CA ALA A 60 5.59 1.12 5.36
C ALA A 60 6.07 2.58 5.28
N ASN A 61 5.70 3.34 4.24
CA ASN A 61 5.95 4.80 4.21
C ASN A 61 5.12 5.51 5.29
N ALA A 62 3.83 5.17 5.43
CA ALA A 62 2.96 5.70 6.47
C ALA A 62 3.54 5.43 7.87
N HIS A 63 4.04 4.23 8.12
CA HIS A 63 4.71 3.87 9.38
C HIS A 63 5.91 4.80 9.67
N ARG A 64 6.85 4.95 8.72
CA ARG A 64 8.02 5.83 8.86
C ARG A 64 7.63 7.31 9.03
N SER A 65 6.48 7.69 8.48
CA SER A 65 5.95 9.06 8.49
C SER A 65 5.16 9.43 9.76
N GLY A 66 5.16 8.57 10.79
CA GLY A 66 4.47 8.80 12.07
C GLY A 66 3.44 7.74 12.43
N GLY A 67 3.05 6.89 11.47
CA GLY A 67 2.10 5.79 11.71
C GLY A 67 2.64 4.68 12.61
N TRP A 68 3.94 4.68 12.93
CA TRP A 68 4.50 3.78 13.94
C TRP A 68 3.82 3.94 15.31
N ALA A 69 3.41 5.16 15.66
CA ALA A 69 2.79 5.50 16.94
C ALA A 69 1.30 5.13 17.01
N TRP A 70 0.70 4.70 15.89
CA TRP A 70 -0.71 4.30 15.85
C TRP A 70 -0.92 2.93 16.48
N ASP A 71 -2.03 2.79 17.19
CA ASP A 71 -2.55 1.49 17.63
C ASP A 71 -3.02 0.64 16.44
N SER A 72 -3.36 -0.62 16.71
CA SER A 72 -3.82 -1.56 15.68
C SER A 72 -5.12 -1.12 15.02
N ALA A 73 -6.02 -0.46 15.75
CA ALA A 73 -7.30 -0.01 15.23
C ALA A 73 -7.10 1.11 14.19
N ARG A 74 -6.29 2.12 14.51
CA ARG A 74 -5.97 3.23 13.59
C ARG A 74 -5.17 2.75 12.38
N LYS A 75 -4.27 1.79 12.56
CA LYS A 75 -3.55 1.10 11.47
C LYS A 75 -4.51 0.36 10.53
N ALA A 76 -5.52 -0.31 11.07
CA ALA A 76 -6.55 -0.98 10.27
C ALA A 76 -7.46 0.02 9.55
N GLN A 77 -7.79 1.15 10.18
CA GLN A 77 -8.54 2.23 9.54
C GLN A 77 -7.78 2.80 8.34
N PHE A 78 -6.48 3.11 8.48
CA PHE A 78 -5.66 3.60 7.36
C PHE A 78 -5.62 2.57 6.23
N ALA A 79 -5.36 1.31 6.56
CA ALA A 79 -5.19 0.27 5.54
C ALA A 79 -6.47 -0.02 4.71
N ASN A 80 -7.64 0.37 5.20
CA ASN A 80 -8.95 0.10 4.58
C ASN A 80 -9.76 1.38 4.37
N ASP A 81 -9.11 2.54 4.34
CA ASP A 81 -9.79 3.82 4.19
C ASP A 81 -10.36 3.94 2.78
N LEU A 82 -11.69 4.07 2.70
CA LEU A 82 -12.43 4.40 1.48
C LEU A 82 -13.09 5.79 1.60
N GLY A 83 -12.76 6.55 2.65
CA GLY A 83 -13.31 7.89 2.86
C GLY A 83 -12.71 8.96 1.97
N TYR A 84 -11.53 8.70 1.40
CA TYR A 84 -10.92 9.48 0.32
C TYR A 84 -10.76 8.56 -0.90
N GLU A 85 -11.35 8.96 -2.03
CA GLU A 85 -11.46 8.14 -3.24
C GLU A 85 -10.10 7.57 -3.68
N ASN A 86 -9.05 8.39 -3.64
CA ASN A 86 -7.72 7.99 -4.08
C ASN A 86 -6.82 7.45 -2.96
N HIS A 87 -7.36 7.06 -1.80
CA HIS A 87 -6.57 6.40 -0.75
C HIS A 87 -6.09 5.01 -1.21
N LEU A 88 -7.02 4.27 -1.82
CA LEU A 88 -6.82 2.94 -2.38
C LEU A 88 -7.22 2.98 -3.84
N ILE A 89 -6.29 2.64 -4.73
CA ILE A 89 -6.51 2.76 -6.18
C ILE A 89 -6.22 1.47 -6.93
N ALA A 90 -6.99 1.17 -7.97
CA ALA A 90 -6.73 0.05 -8.87
C ALA A 90 -5.65 0.42 -9.88
N VAL A 91 -4.52 -0.27 -9.81
CA VAL A 91 -3.34 0.00 -10.64
C VAL A 91 -2.83 -1.27 -11.30
N GLN A 92 -2.09 -1.14 -12.40
CA GLN A 92 -1.42 -2.28 -13.01
C GLN A 92 -0.49 -2.96 -12.00
N ASN A 93 -0.63 -4.29 -11.84
CA ASN A 93 0.11 -5.06 -10.84
C ASN A 93 1.64 -4.91 -10.93
N SER A 94 2.21 -4.88 -12.13
CA SER A 94 3.65 -4.72 -12.36
C SER A 94 4.17 -3.35 -11.93
N ALA A 95 3.39 -2.29 -12.20
CA ALA A 95 3.71 -0.93 -11.75
C ALA A 95 3.64 -0.83 -10.23
N ASN A 96 2.62 -1.43 -9.60
CA ASN A 96 2.50 -1.47 -8.15
C ASN A 96 3.68 -2.18 -7.47
N ARG A 97 4.07 -3.35 -8.00
CA ARG A 97 5.22 -4.12 -7.51
C ARG A 97 6.54 -3.36 -7.72
N SER A 98 6.64 -2.58 -8.79
CA SER A 98 7.77 -1.67 -9.03
C SER A 98 7.80 -0.52 -8.03
N LYS A 99 6.65 0.03 -7.60
CA LYS A 99 6.56 1.04 -6.54
C LYS A 99 6.99 0.47 -5.19
N GLY A 100 6.37 -0.62 -4.74
CA GLY A 100 6.62 -1.20 -3.42
C GLY A 100 6.37 -0.20 -2.29
N SER A 101 7.33 -0.04 -1.37
CA SER A 101 7.19 0.88 -0.21
C SER A 101 7.86 2.25 -0.39
N ARG A 102 8.25 2.56 -1.63
CA ARG A 102 9.00 3.76 -2.01
C ARG A 102 8.13 5.02 -1.93
N GLY A 103 8.76 6.15 -1.62
CA GLY A 103 8.16 7.48 -1.74
C GLY A 103 8.33 8.07 -3.15
N PRO A 104 7.70 9.23 -3.44
CA PRO A 104 7.83 9.97 -4.69
C PRO A 104 9.27 10.39 -5.03
N ASP A 105 10.17 10.38 -4.06
CA ASP A 105 11.61 10.62 -4.17
C ASP A 105 12.39 9.43 -4.76
N GLU A 106 11.88 8.21 -4.59
CA GLU A 106 12.52 6.97 -5.05
C GLU A 106 11.80 6.32 -6.23
N TRP A 107 10.50 6.60 -6.40
CA TRP A 107 9.68 6.05 -7.47
C TRP A 107 8.62 7.07 -7.92
N LYS A 108 8.35 7.12 -9.22
CA LYS A 108 7.27 7.93 -9.80
C LYS A 108 6.45 7.08 -10.78
N PRO A 109 5.16 7.38 -10.96
CA PRO A 109 4.36 6.78 -12.02
C PRO A 109 5.07 6.89 -13.38
N PRO A 110 5.18 5.80 -14.15
CA PRO A 110 5.72 5.85 -15.52
C PRO A 110 4.97 6.81 -16.45
N ASN A 111 3.67 7.00 -16.21
CA ASN A 111 2.85 8.00 -16.90
C ASN A 111 3.04 9.40 -16.28
N PRO A 112 3.71 10.35 -16.97
CA PRO A 112 3.90 11.71 -16.45
C PRO A 112 2.61 12.53 -16.36
N ASP A 113 1.59 12.22 -17.16
CA ASP A 113 0.31 12.95 -17.13
C ASP A 113 -0.42 12.76 -15.80
N TYR A 114 -0.09 11.70 -15.05
CA TYR A 114 -0.65 11.42 -13.73
C TYR A 114 0.14 12.07 -12.57
N TRP A 115 1.26 12.75 -12.84
CA TRP A 115 2.13 13.25 -11.76
C TRP A 115 1.48 14.31 -10.88
N CYS A 116 0.74 15.24 -11.48
CA CYS A 116 0.02 16.26 -10.72
C CYS A 116 -0.96 15.62 -9.72
N GLU A 117 -1.81 14.72 -10.22
CA GLU A 117 -2.84 14.05 -9.40
C GLU A 117 -2.20 13.19 -8.30
N TYR A 118 -1.19 12.38 -8.65
CA TYR A 118 -0.42 11.59 -7.68
C TYR A 118 0.14 12.46 -6.54
N ALA A 119 0.73 13.61 -6.86
CA ALA A 119 1.32 14.49 -5.86
C ALA A 119 0.26 15.15 -4.97
N VAL A 120 -0.87 15.55 -5.54
CA VAL A 120 -2.02 16.09 -4.81
C VAL A 120 -2.54 15.05 -3.82
N ASP A 121 -2.84 13.84 -4.29
CA ASP A 121 -3.40 12.75 -3.46
C ASP A 121 -2.45 12.36 -2.34
N TRP A 122 -1.17 12.23 -2.64
CA TRP A 122 -0.15 11.92 -1.65
C TRP A 122 -0.14 12.97 -0.51
N ILE A 123 -0.20 14.26 -0.86
CA ILE A 123 -0.22 15.36 0.13
C ILE A 123 -1.53 15.35 0.92
N VAL A 124 -2.67 15.18 0.26
CA VAL A 124 -3.99 15.14 0.91
C VAL A 124 -4.07 13.98 1.91
N ILE A 125 -3.65 12.78 1.51
CA ILE A 125 -3.65 11.59 2.38
C ILE A 125 -2.73 11.81 3.58
N LYS A 126 -1.50 12.27 3.36
CA LYS A 126 -0.57 12.54 4.48
C LYS A 126 -1.13 13.60 5.42
N SER A 127 -1.77 14.65 4.89
CA SER A 127 -2.42 15.68 5.70
C SER A 127 -3.58 15.12 6.53
N ASN A 128 -4.51 14.38 5.90
CA ASN A 128 -5.68 13.79 6.56
C ASN A 128 -5.31 12.83 7.69
N TRP A 129 -4.19 12.14 7.54
CA TRP A 129 -3.68 11.17 8.51
C TRP A 129 -2.60 11.73 9.45
N ASN A 130 -2.29 13.03 9.38
CA ASN A 130 -1.24 13.69 10.16
C ASN A 130 0.13 12.98 10.06
N LEU A 131 0.45 12.52 8.85
CA LEU A 131 1.74 11.94 8.49
C LEU A 131 2.70 13.04 8.00
N THR A 132 3.99 12.82 8.20
CA THR A 132 5.04 13.74 7.73
C THR A 132 5.66 13.32 6.40
N ALA A 133 6.30 14.25 5.71
CA ALA A 133 7.20 13.98 4.58
C ALA A 133 8.65 14.35 4.92
N THR A 134 9.62 13.64 4.36
CA THR A 134 11.02 14.10 4.40
C THR A 134 11.21 15.29 3.44
N ASP A 135 12.36 15.95 3.51
CA ASP A 135 12.66 17.05 2.58
C ASP A 135 12.83 16.54 1.14
N GLU A 136 13.41 15.35 0.95
CA GLU A 136 13.54 14.70 -0.36
C GLU A 136 12.18 14.36 -0.94
N GLU A 137 11.28 13.81 -0.12
CA GLU A 137 9.91 13.50 -0.52
C GLU A 137 9.15 14.77 -0.92
N ALA A 138 9.28 15.84 -0.11
CA ALA A 138 8.66 17.13 -0.39
C ALA A 138 9.20 17.79 -1.67
N ALA A 139 10.51 17.70 -1.92
CA ALA A 139 11.12 18.20 -3.16
C ALA A 139 10.63 17.41 -4.38
N ALA A 140 10.54 16.09 -4.27
CA ALA A 140 10.06 15.24 -5.34
C ALA A 140 8.57 15.46 -5.66
N LEU A 141 7.74 15.75 -4.65
CA LEU A 141 6.35 16.17 -4.82
C LEU A 141 6.26 17.52 -5.51
N GLN A 142 7.11 18.49 -5.16
CA GLN A 142 7.10 19.80 -5.82
C GLN A 142 7.34 19.68 -7.33
N VAL A 143 8.33 18.88 -7.75
CA VAL A 143 8.59 18.62 -9.18
C VAL A 143 7.36 18.05 -9.88
N MET A 144 6.58 17.20 -9.20
CA MET A 144 5.36 16.63 -9.76
C MET A 144 4.22 17.64 -9.79
N LEU A 145 4.09 18.50 -8.77
CA LEU A 145 3.11 19.60 -8.75
C LEU A 145 3.35 20.64 -9.84
N ASP A 146 4.60 20.82 -10.28
CA ASP A 146 4.93 21.72 -11.39
C ASP A 146 4.34 21.24 -12.74
N THR A 147 3.84 20.01 -12.81
CA THR A 147 3.08 19.48 -13.98
C THR A 147 1.59 19.86 -13.94
N CYS A 148 1.10 20.43 -12.85
CA CYS A 148 -0.30 20.77 -12.71
C CYS A 148 -0.72 21.91 -13.65
N PRO A 149 -1.89 21.82 -14.32
CA PRO A 149 -2.41 22.92 -15.13
C PRO A 149 -2.64 24.21 -14.32
N THR A 150 -2.93 24.07 -13.03
CA THR A 150 -3.04 25.17 -12.09
C THR A 150 -2.34 24.75 -10.79
N PRO A 151 -1.40 25.55 -10.27
CA PRO A 151 -0.70 25.21 -9.03
C PRO A 151 -1.69 25.10 -7.86
N PRO A 152 -1.78 23.93 -7.20
CA PRO A 152 -2.66 23.79 -6.05
C PRO A 152 -2.02 24.44 -4.81
N THR A 153 -2.83 25.03 -3.94
CA THR A 153 -2.35 25.57 -2.65
C THR A 153 -2.39 24.46 -1.61
N LEU A 154 -1.42 23.55 -1.66
CA LEU A 154 -1.28 22.44 -0.72
C LEU A 154 -0.01 22.59 0.11
N THR A 155 -0.09 22.26 1.40
CA THR A 155 1.06 22.24 2.31
C THR A 155 1.20 20.87 2.92
N ILE A 156 2.38 20.27 2.80
CA ILE A 156 2.71 19.02 3.48
C ILE A 156 3.54 19.29 4.73
N ARG A 157 3.16 18.68 5.84
CA ARG A 157 3.94 18.76 7.08
C ARG A 157 5.24 17.99 6.87
N ARG A 158 6.36 18.70 6.97
CA ARG A 158 7.68 18.06 6.89
C ARG A 158 8.10 17.51 8.25
N VAL A 159 8.92 16.45 8.23
CA VAL A 159 9.69 16.05 9.40
C VAL A 159 10.55 17.25 9.77
N SER A 160 10.44 17.72 11.02
CA SER A 160 11.39 18.74 11.49
C SER A 160 12.78 18.13 11.37
N PRO A 161 13.78 18.84 10.81
CA PRO A 161 15.14 18.33 10.82
C PRO A 161 15.48 18.03 12.28
N ALA A 162 15.69 16.75 12.60
CA ALA A 162 16.37 16.42 13.83
C ALA A 162 17.67 17.22 13.76
N THR A 163 17.96 18.05 14.77
CA THR A 163 19.32 18.55 14.95
C THR A 163 20.24 17.35 14.76
N PRO A 164 21.23 17.40 13.85
CA PRO A 164 22.12 16.27 13.71
C PRO A 164 22.77 16.07 15.07
N THR A 165 22.34 15.04 15.80
CA THR A 165 23.15 14.49 16.87
C THR A 165 24.50 14.22 16.22
N PRO A 166 25.61 14.75 16.75
CA PRO A 166 26.92 14.54 16.16
C PRO A 166 27.05 13.05 15.86
N ALA A 167 27.33 12.72 14.59
CA ALA A 167 27.51 11.35 14.14
C ALA A 167 28.37 10.64 15.18
N ALA A 168 27.79 9.67 15.88
CA ALA A 168 28.57 8.79 16.72
C ALA A 168 29.64 8.20 15.82
N THR A 169 30.90 8.55 16.09
CA THR A 169 32.07 8.07 15.37
C THR A 169 31.91 6.57 15.20
N ALA A 170 31.84 6.13 13.94
CA ALA A 170 31.75 4.73 13.59
C ALA A 170 33.01 4.02 14.11
N THR A 171 32.96 3.52 15.34
CA THR A 171 33.85 2.49 15.81
C THR A 171 33.39 1.21 15.14
N ALA A 172 34.29 0.58 14.39
CA ALA A 172 34.02 -0.67 13.69
C ALA A 172 33.42 -1.70 14.65
N ALA A 173 32.18 -2.11 14.38
CA ALA A 173 31.54 -3.20 15.11
C ALA A 173 32.23 -4.53 14.76
N PRO A 174 32.48 -5.42 15.73
CA PRO A 174 32.99 -6.75 15.45
C PRO A 174 31.98 -7.55 14.61
N GLN A 175 32.48 -8.33 13.64
CA GLN A 175 31.65 -9.22 12.81
C GLN A 175 30.79 -10.14 13.70
N PRO A 176 29.47 -10.27 13.44
CA PRO A 176 28.63 -11.18 14.21
C PRO A 176 29.02 -12.63 13.91
N THR A 177 29.37 -13.36 14.95
CA THR A 177 29.44 -14.82 14.94
C THR A 177 28.03 -15.38 14.70
N ALA A 178 27.91 -16.33 13.77
CA ALA A 178 26.65 -16.95 13.39
C ALA A 178 25.89 -17.47 14.61
N THR A 179 24.88 -16.72 15.06
CA THR A 179 23.91 -17.13 16.07
C THR A 179 22.64 -17.54 15.33
N ALA A 180 22.03 -18.64 15.79
CA ALA A 180 20.91 -19.29 15.13
C ALA A 180 19.79 -18.31 14.74
N ARG A 181 19.34 -18.45 13.49
CA ARG A 181 18.23 -17.73 12.87
C ARG A 181 16.97 -17.87 13.74
N PRO A 182 16.27 -16.79 14.14
CA PRO A 182 14.95 -16.95 14.75
C PRO A 182 14.03 -17.63 13.74
N GLU A 183 13.23 -18.59 14.22
CA GLU A 183 12.33 -19.39 13.39
C GLU A 183 11.43 -18.49 12.55
N ALA A 184 11.40 -18.73 11.25
CA ALA A 184 10.48 -18.05 10.36
C ALA A 184 9.04 -18.38 10.78
N PHE A 185 8.18 -17.36 10.84
CA PHE A 185 6.75 -17.54 11.01
C PHE A 185 6.21 -18.29 9.79
N HIS A 186 5.89 -19.57 9.94
CA HIS A 186 5.27 -20.37 8.88
C HIS A 186 3.75 -20.32 9.02
N CYS A 187 3.07 -19.77 8.02
CA CYS A 187 1.62 -19.91 7.92
C CYS A 187 1.32 -21.36 7.50
N HIS A 188 0.84 -22.18 8.44
CA HIS A 188 0.41 -23.55 8.12
C HIS A 188 -1.07 -23.59 7.73
N CYS A 189 -1.34 -24.12 6.54
CA CYS A 189 -2.67 -24.39 6.05
C CYS A 189 -3.28 -25.56 6.84
N ARG A 190 -4.40 -25.35 7.54
CA ARG A 190 -5.05 -26.41 8.33
C ARG A 190 -5.70 -27.49 7.44
N ARG A 191 -6.12 -27.12 6.23
CA ARG A 191 -6.71 -28.00 5.21
C ARG A 191 -6.48 -27.44 3.80
N VAL A 192 -5.92 -28.26 2.91
CA VAL A 192 -5.69 -27.92 1.49
C VAL A 192 -6.94 -28.26 0.69
N ILE A 193 -7.39 -27.36 -0.18
CA ILE A 193 -8.49 -27.60 -1.14
C ILE A 193 -7.88 -27.59 -2.55
N ASN A 194 -7.82 -28.76 -3.19
CA ASN A 194 -7.24 -29.05 -4.51
C ASN A 194 -5.75 -28.72 -4.71
N ASP A 195 -5.05 -29.66 -5.34
CA ASP A 195 -3.69 -29.63 -5.93
C ASP A 195 -2.66 -28.63 -5.36
N ARG A 196 -2.72 -28.40 -4.05
CA ARG A 196 -1.85 -27.50 -3.25
C ARG A 196 -1.91 -26.01 -3.61
N THR A 197 -2.96 -25.53 -4.25
CA THR A 197 -3.06 -24.11 -4.68
C THR A 197 -4.08 -23.27 -3.90
N ARG A 198 -4.94 -23.85 -3.05
CA ARG A 198 -5.89 -23.08 -2.21
C ARG A 198 -6.01 -23.60 -0.78
N CYS A 199 -6.25 -22.68 0.17
CA CYS A 199 -6.45 -22.94 1.60
C CYS A 199 -7.87 -22.54 2.04
N ASP A 200 -8.44 -23.30 2.99
CA ASP A 200 -9.61 -22.88 3.78
C ASP A 200 -9.21 -21.74 4.74
N GLN A 201 -10.09 -20.77 4.97
CA GLN A 201 -9.86 -19.44 5.59
C GLN A 201 -9.48 -19.48 7.09
N ARG A 202 -8.99 -20.60 7.63
CA ARG A 202 -8.65 -20.76 9.05
C ARG A 202 -7.15 -21.00 9.24
N TYR A 203 -6.45 -19.97 9.71
CA TYR A 203 -5.03 -20.01 10.06
C TYR A 203 -4.82 -20.01 11.58
N THR A 204 -3.71 -20.59 12.06
CA THR A 204 -3.27 -20.51 13.46
C THR A 204 -1.86 -19.94 13.52
N THR A 205 -1.64 -18.89 14.32
CA THR A 205 -0.29 -18.43 14.65
C THR A 205 0.24 -19.25 15.83
N GLN A 206 1.45 -19.80 15.70
CA GLN A 206 2.24 -20.16 16.88
C GLN A 206 3.14 -18.96 17.18
N GLY A 207 3.02 -18.37 18.38
CA GLY A 207 4.00 -17.39 18.88
C GLY A 207 3.54 -15.93 19.07
N GLY A 208 2.27 -15.57 18.89
CA GLY A 208 1.78 -14.20 19.20
C GLY A 208 0.64 -13.70 18.31
N PRO A 209 0.16 -12.46 18.52
CA PRO A 209 -0.94 -11.89 17.75
C PRO A 209 -0.48 -11.48 16.34
N GLY A 210 -0.91 -12.24 15.33
CA GLY A 210 -0.71 -11.93 13.92
C GLY A 210 -1.91 -12.42 13.10
N PHE A 211 -2.21 -11.76 11.98
CA PHE A 211 -3.30 -12.12 11.08
C PHE A 211 -2.74 -12.63 9.74
N CYS A 212 -3.29 -13.75 9.24
CA CYS A 212 -2.92 -14.36 7.96
C CYS A 212 -3.99 -14.04 6.92
N HIS A 213 -3.61 -13.48 5.76
CA HIS A 213 -4.51 -13.25 4.62
C HIS A 213 -4.47 -14.41 3.62
N THR A 214 -5.60 -14.65 2.95
CA THR A 214 -5.76 -15.68 1.91
C THR A 214 -5.22 -15.23 0.56
N GLY A 215 -4.43 -16.11 -0.08
CA GLY A 215 -4.37 -16.17 -1.54
C GLY A 215 -3.28 -15.37 -2.24
N GLU A 216 -2.00 -15.55 -1.89
CA GLU A 216 -0.92 -15.30 -2.86
C GLU A 216 0.38 -16.04 -2.48
N THR A 217 0.83 -16.90 -3.39
CA THR A 217 2.20 -17.41 -3.43
C THR A 217 3.09 -16.31 -4.01
N HIS A 218 3.93 -15.70 -3.16
CA HIS A 218 5.01 -14.76 -3.49
C HIS A 218 4.59 -13.33 -3.90
N GLY A 219 4.62 -12.41 -2.93
CA GLY A 219 4.61 -10.96 -3.16
C GLY A 219 4.90 -10.22 -1.86
N SER A 220 5.92 -9.36 -1.84
CA SER A 220 6.41 -8.68 -0.65
C SER A 220 5.45 -7.59 -0.13
N PHE A 221 4.88 -7.85 1.05
CA PHE A 221 4.46 -6.96 2.16
C PHE A 221 3.54 -5.75 1.89
N ASN A 222 2.23 -5.99 1.99
CA ASN A 222 1.23 -5.03 2.52
C ASN A 222 0.96 -5.28 4.01
N THR A 223 2.00 -5.38 4.82
CA THR A 223 1.83 -5.48 6.28
C THR A 223 2.52 -4.32 6.96
N TRP A 224 1.91 -3.82 8.03
CA TRP A 224 2.57 -2.91 8.95
C TRP A 224 3.92 -3.49 9.38
N PRO A 225 5.00 -2.69 9.40
CA PRO A 225 6.26 -3.12 10.01
C PRO A 225 6.04 -3.56 11.45
N SER A 226 6.75 -4.61 11.88
CA SER A 226 6.73 -5.07 13.28
C SER A 226 7.19 -3.94 14.22
N PRO A 227 6.59 -3.79 15.41
CA PRO A 227 7.13 -2.89 16.41
C PRO A 227 8.54 -3.36 16.82
N HIS A 228 9.51 -2.44 16.77
CA HIS A 228 10.85 -2.63 17.32
C HIS A 228 10.87 -2.31 18.82
#